data_AF-V8N4X8-F1
#
_entry.id   AF-V8N4X8-F1
#
_cell.length_a   1.000
_cell.length_b   1.000
_cell.length_c   1.000
_cell.angle_alpha   90.00
_cell.angle_beta   90.00
_cell.angle_gamma   90.00
#
_symmetry.space_group_name_H-M   'P 1'
#
loop_
_entity.id
_entity.type
_entity.pdbx_description
1 polymer ?
#
loop_
_entity_poly.entity_id
_entity_poly.type
_entity_poly.pdbx_seq_one_letter_code
_entity_poly.pdbx_strand_id
1 'polypeptide(L)' 'LHCCGVENYTDWKTSDYFKEKGIPISCCKPLVNCTADDMKNITRAGGKVYERGCFSLVIQTMDSEMGIVAGISFGTACFQ' A
#
# COMPACT_ATOMS: atom_id res chain seq x y z
N LEU A 1 3.42 -2.76 6.80
CA LEU A 1 3.68 -2.96 5.36
C LEU A 1 4.37 -1.71 4.83
N HIS A 2 5.56 -1.83 4.26
CA HIS A 2 6.37 -0.73 3.72
C HIS A 2 5.82 -0.27 2.36
N CYS A 3 4.61 0.28 2.35
CA CYS A 3 3.86 0.66 1.14
C CYS A 3 3.18 2.02 1.31
N CYS A 4 2.81 2.64 0.19
CA CYS A 4 2.03 3.87 0.15
C CYS A 4 1.14 3.93 -1.09
N GLY A 5 -0.13 4.27 -0.89
CA GLY A 5 -1.11 4.35 -1.98
C GLY A 5 -1.65 2.97 -2.38
N VAL A 6 -2.47 2.94 -3.42
CA VAL A 6 -3.12 1.71 -3.90
C VAL A 6 -2.12 0.98 -4.80
N GLU A 7 -1.76 1.60 -5.92
CA GLU A 7 -0.74 1.13 -6.85
C GLU A 7 0.57 1.92 -6.67
N ASN A 8 0.48 3.21 -6.36
CA ASN A 8 1.63 4.09 -6.19
C ASN A 8 1.34 5.21 -5.17
N TYR A 9 2.38 5.78 -4.56
CA TYR A 9 2.23 6.93 -3.67
C TYR A 9 1.61 8.15 -4.39
N THR A 10 1.71 8.22 -5.72
CA THR A 10 1.07 9.28 -6.52
C THR A 10 -0.45 9.23 -6.50
N ASP A 11 -1.07 8.11 -6.12
CA ASP A 11 -2.53 7.94 -6.04
C ASP A 11 -3.16 8.91 -5.03
N TRP A 12 -2.39 9.36 -4.04
CA TRP A 12 -2.82 10.38 -3.11
C TRP A 12 -3.15 11.71 -3.81
N LYS A 13 -2.52 12.04 -4.96
CA LYS A 13 -2.75 13.29 -5.71
C LYS A 13 -4.22 13.50 -6.06
N THR A 14 -4.88 12.41 -6.42
CA THR A 14 -6.27 12.39 -6.90
C THR A 14 -7.28 12.23 -5.76
N SER A 15 -6.81 11.96 -4.55
CA SER A 15 -7.66 11.82 -3.36
C SER A 15 -7.99 13.18 -2.75
N ASP A 16 -9.24 13.40 -2.36
CA ASP A 16 -9.64 14.61 -1.63
C ASP A 16 -8.95 14.73 -0.27
N TYR A 17 -8.55 13.60 0.33
CA TYR A 17 -7.78 13.56 1.57
C TYR A 17 -6.46 14.35 1.48
N PHE A 18 -5.80 14.30 0.32
CA PHE A 18 -4.50 14.93 0.11
C PHE A 18 -4.58 16.46 0.17
N LYS A 19 -5.72 17.06 -0.21
CA LYS A 19 -5.91 18.52 -0.17
C LYS A 19 -5.85 19.09 1.25
N GLU A 20 -6.38 18.36 2.22
CA GLU A 20 -6.41 18.81 3.62
C GLU A 20 -5.19 18.33 4.42
N LYS A 21 -4.86 17.04 4.29
CA LYS A 21 -3.92 16.34 5.19
C LYS A 21 -2.60 15.97 4.51
N GLY A 22 -2.52 15.97 3.18
CA GLY A 22 -1.38 15.45 2.43
C GLY A 22 -1.28 13.91 2.51
N ILE A 23 -0.10 13.38 2.17
CA ILE A 23 0.20 11.95 2.30
C ILE A 23 0.31 11.58 3.79
N PRO A 24 -0.30 10.46 4.24
CA PRO A 24 -0.22 10.04 5.64
C PRO A 24 1.20 9.66 6.06
N ILE A 25 1.56 10.00 7.31
CA ILE A 25 2.85 9.67 7.96
C ILE A 25 3.17 8.17 7.99
N SER A 26 2.16 7.29 7.91
CA SER A 26 2.37 5.85 7.77
C SER A 26 3.15 5.46 6.52
N CYS A 27 3.13 6.30 5.49
CA CYS A 27 3.90 6.10 4.26
C CYS A 27 5.38 6.52 4.37
N CYS A 28 5.77 7.18 5.46
CA CYS A 28 7.11 7.72 5.62
C CYS A 28 8.17 6.62 5.82
N LYS A 29 9.32 6.75 5.18
CA LYS A 29 10.48 5.88 5.44
C LYS A 29 11.10 6.24 6.80
N PRO A 30 11.44 5.26 7.66
CA PRO A 30 11.94 5.51 9.01
C PRO A 30 13.28 6.26 9.07
N LEU A 31 14.06 6.21 8.00
CA LEU A 31 15.36 6.91 7.89
C LEU A 31 15.23 8.36 7.41
N VAL A 32 14.02 8.83 7.09
CA VAL A 32 13.80 10.14 6.47
C VAL A 32 12.86 10.98 7.32
N ASN A 33 13.24 12.23 7.59
CA ASN A 33 12.35 13.20 8.20
C ASN A 33 11.28 13.64 7.18
N CYS A 34 10.08 13.08 7.29
CA CYS A 34 8.91 13.54 6.56
C CYS A 34 8.28 14.73 7.30
N THR A 35 8.39 15.92 6.72
CA THR A 35 7.77 17.13 7.26
C THR A 35 6.37 17.29 6.65
N ALA A 36 5.45 17.96 7.36
CA ALA A 36 4.08 18.16 6.87
C ALA A 36 4.02 18.90 5.52
N ASP A 37 4.97 19.80 5.26
CA ASP A 37 5.11 20.49 3.97
C ASP A 37 5.45 19.53 2.82
N ASP A 38 6.39 18.60 3.04
CA ASP A 38 6.76 17.60 2.04
C ASP A 38 5.60 16.64 1.77
N MET A 39 4.83 16.29 2.81
CA MET A 39 3.68 15.40 2.67
C MET A 39 2.52 16.05 1.89
N LYS A 40 2.45 17.38 1.85
CA LYS A 40 1.51 18.12 0.99
C LYS A 40 2.01 18.29 -0.44
N ASN A 41 3.25 17.90 -0.74
CA ASN A 41 3.84 18.07 -2.06
C ASN A 41 4.34 16.74 -2.60
N ILE A 42 3.60 16.16 -3.54
CA ILE A 42 3.89 14.82 -4.09
C ILE A 42 5.30 14.71 -4.66
N THR A 43 5.82 15.76 -5.29
CA THR A 43 7.16 15.74 -5.88
C THR A 43 8.25 15.67 -4.80
N ARG A 44 8.04 16.35 -3.66
CA ARG A 44 8.95 16.27 -2.50
C ARG A 44 8.80 14.95 -1.75
N ALA A 45 7.60 14.38 -1.73
CA ALA A 45 7.31 13.13 -1.06
C ALA A 45 8.00 11.92 -1.72
N GLY A 46 8.20 11.90 -3.04
CA GLY A 46 8.72 10.73 -3.77
C GLY A 46 10.02 10.12 -3.24
N GLY A 47 10.95 10.94 -2.74
CA GLY A 47 12.19 10.44 -2.11
C GLY A 47 12.02 9.96 -0.66
N LYS A 48 10.99 10.47 0.04
CA LYS A 48 10.80 10.30 1.49
C LYS A 48 9.80 9.19 1.85
N VAL A 49 8.89 8.86 0.95
CA VAL A 49 7.83 7.85 1.17
C VAL A 49 8.12 6.54 0.44
N TYR A 50 7.41 5.48 0.79
CA TYR A 50 7.45 4.22 0.04
C TYR A 50 6.78 4.38 -1.33
N GLU A 51 7.46 3.97 -2.40
CA GLU A 51 6.90 4.06 -3.76
C GLU A 51 5.95 2.90 -4.09
N ARG A 52 6.10 1.76 -3.42
CA ARG A 52 5.26 0.57 -3.66
C ARG A 52 3.84 0.80 -3.17
N GLY A 53 2.86 0.53 -4.04
CA GLY A 53 1.46 0.46 -3.67
C GLY A 53 1.13 -0.69 -2.70
N CYS A 54 0.18 -0.45 -1.80
CA CYS A 54 -0.26 -1.44 -0.84
C CYS A 54 -1.10 -2.56 -1.48
N PHE A 55 -1.83 -2.27 -2.57
CA PHE A 55 -2.69 -3.25 -3.23
C PHE A 55 -1.87 -4.39 -3.85
N SER A 56 -0.78 -4.07 -4.53
CA SER A 56 0.15 -5.07 -5.06
C SER A 56 0.66 -6.00 -3.97
N LEU A 57 0.87 -5.49 -2.75
CA LEU A 57 1.36 -6.27 -1.61
C LEU A 57 0.28 -7.20 -1.05
N VAL A 58 -0.98 -6.75 -1.01
CA VAL A 58 -2.12 -7.59 -0.61
C VAL A 58 -2.35 -8.67 -1.66
N ILE A 59 -2.40 -8.33 -2.94
CA ILE A 59 -2.56 -9.32 -4.02
C ILE A 59 -1.40 -10.32 -4.02
N GLN A 60 -0.15 -9.88 -3.84
CA GLN A 60 1.00 -10.78 -3.74
C GLN A 60 0.91 -11.73 -2.53
N THR A 61 0.34 -11.25 -1.41
CA THR A 61 0.08 -12.09 -0.23
C THR A 61 -1.09 -13.06 -0.49
N MET A 62 -2.12 -12.65 -1.22
CA MET A 62 -3.21 -13.54 -1.60
C MET A 62 -2.76 -14.61 -2.62
N ASP A 63 -1.86 -14.24 -3.53
CA ASP A 63 -1.30 -15.13 -4.53
C ASP A 63 -0.35 -16.17 -3.89
N SER A 64 0.46 -15.75 -2.91
CA SER A 64 1.33 -16.69 -2.17
C SER A 64 0.55 -17.74 -1.36
N GLU A 65 -0.67 -17.40 -0.92
CA GLU A 65 -1.52 -18.29 -0.12
C GLU A 65 -2.63 -18.97 -0.94
N MET A 66 -2.62 -18.83 -2.28
CA MET A 66 -3.65 -19.41 -3.16
C MET A 66 -3.73 -20.95 -3.03
N GLY A 67 -2.61 -21.60 -2.70
CA GLY A 67 -2.55 -23.04 -2.44
C GLY A 67 -3.37 -23.49 -1.22
N ILE A 68 -3.44 -22.68 -0.16
CA ILE A 68 -4.24 -22.99 1.04
C ILE A 68 -5.73 -22.87 0.72
N VAL A 69 -6.13 -21.81 0.01
CA VAL A 69 -7.52 -21.57 -0.41
C VAL A 69 -8.01 -22.68 -1.34
N ALA A 70 -7.18 -23.11 -2.29
CA ALA A 70 -7.47 -24.26 -3.14
C ALA A 70 -7.62 -25.55 -2.31
N GLY A 71 -6.72 -25.79 -1.35
CA GLY A 71 -6.74 -26.98 -0.48
C GLY A 71 -8.02 -27.13 0.32
N ILE A 72 -8.56 -26.05 0.91
CA ILE A 72 -9.83 -26.07 1.65
C ILE A 72 -11.01 -26.42 0.72
N SER A 73 -10.98 -25.89 -0.50
CA SER A 73 -12.04 -26.11 -1.50
C SER A 73 -12.06 -27.55 -1.99
N PHE A 74 -10.89 -28.13 -2.30
CA PHE A 74 -10.78 -29.54 -2.68
C PHE A 74 -11.08 -30.48 -1.52
N GLY A 75 -10.63 -30.15 -0.30
CA GLY A 75 -10.94 -30.93 0.90
C GLY A 75 -12.44 -31.07 1.10
N THR A 76 -13.17 -29.96 1.09
CA THR A 76 -14.63 -29.96 1.24
C THR A 76 -15.36 -30.72 0.12
N ALA A 77 -14.86 -30.67 -1.12
CA ALA A 77 -15.41 -31.43 -2.24
C ALA A 77 -15.17 -32.95 -2.14
N CYS A 78 -14.06 -33.39 -1.54
CA CYS A 78 -13.75 -34.81 -1.36
C CYS A 78 -14.45 -35.45 -0.15
N PHE A 79 -14.93 -34.66 0.80
CA PHE A 79 -15.70 -35.11 1.97
C PHE A 79 -17.22 -34.96 1.76
N GLN A 80 -17.66 -34.68 0.52
CA GLN A 80 -19.06 -34.76 0.09
C GLN A 80 -19.32 -36.05 -0.68
#